data_AF-A0A9E5PRK0-F1
#
_entry.id   AF-A0A9E5PRK0-F1
#
_cell.length_a   1.000
_cell.length_b   1.000
_cell.length_c   1.000
_cell.angle_alpha   90.00
_cell.angle_beta   90.00
_cell.angle_gamma   90.00
#
_symmetry.space_group_name_H-M   'P 1'
#
loop_
_entity.id
_entity.type
_entity.pdbx_description
1 polymer ?
#
loop_
_entity_poly.entity_id
_entity_poly.type
_entity_poly.pdbx_seq_one_letter_code
_entity_poly.pdbx_strand_id
1 'polypeptide(L)'
;MGRVSAVYWSGEEAAAVALAEFADRAGPWPGIPNPPQHRIRLIVAPSAAHFDSLTAGRLPEWGAAAAFPASNTIVLVLSRDHQRVLRHELAHLALHSVVRRVPRWFDEGYAARAAGEWDRMDVLRVNWALLRGLLPSLEELDRHIRQGAAVEAEASYALATTAVLLLERLGGDRGLEPLLQTLRGTSDFDLALRATHQITLGQFEEMWRRDLRKRYGWLLIFSSVTVFWAFIGLLLAALWAWRRQRDRLRRQALDEGWNVPEDLWKPDGSPNS
;
A
#
# COMPACT_ATOMS: atom_id res chain seq x y z
N MET A 1 -1.41 16.83 21.25
CA MET A 1 -1.38 15.58 22.04
C MET A 1 -1.33 15.80 23.55
N GLY A 2 -0.96 17.00 24.03
CA GLY A 2 -0.83 17.32 25.47
C GLY A 2 0.65 17.37 25.87
N ARG A 3 0.96 17.83 27.09
CA ARG A 3 2.35 18.08 27.53
C ARG A 3 3.17 16.78 27.53
N VAL A 4 4.30 16.79 26.83
CA VAL A 4 5.24 15.67 26.77
C VAL A 4 6.36 15.88 27.80
N SER A 5 6.66 14.84 28.58
CA SER A 5 7.82 14.81 29.47
C SER A 5 8.81 13.78 28.96
N ALA A 6 10.02 14.22 28.60
CA ALA A 6 11.10 13.33 28.17
C ALA A 6 11.95 12.88 29.36
N VAL A 7 12.22 11.57 29.42
CA VAL A 7 13.19 10.94 30.30
C VAL A 7 14.31 10.41 29.40
N TYR A 8 15.55 10.79 29.69
CA TYR A 8 16.70 10.50 28.84
C TYR A 8 17.95 10.22 29.67
N TRP A 9 18.94 9.57 29.07
CA TRP A 9 20.24 9.35 29.68
C TRP A 9 21.22 10.46 29.31
N SER A 10 22.26 10.65 30.12
CA SER A 10 23.28 11.68 29.90
C SER A 10 23.85 11.60 28.46
N GLY A 11 23.86 12.74 27.77
CA GLY A 11 24.31 12.84 26.37
C GLY A 11 23.19 12.86 25.32
N GLU A 12 21.94 12.58 25.70
CA GLU A 12 20.81 12.51 24.76
C GLU A 12 19.84 13.70 24.87
N GLU A 13 20.16 14.72 25.67
CA GLU A 13 19.27 15.84 25.98
C GLU A 13 18.71 16.54 24.74
N ALA A 14 19.58 16.91 23.80
CA ALA A 14 19.16 17.62 22.59
C ALA A 14 18.18 16.79 21.75
N ALA A 15 18.43 15.48 21.62
CA ALA A 15 17.54 14.57 20.90
C ALA A 15 16.21 14.38 21.64
N ALA A 16 16.26 14.22 22.96
CA ALA A 16 15.08 14.06 23.81
C ALA A 16 14.17 15.29 23.79
N VAL A 17 14.74 16.49 23.85
CA VAL A 17 14.00 17.76 23.71
C VAL A 17 13.37 17.86 22.33
N ALA A 18 14.13 17.62 21.26
CA ALA A 18 13.61 17.67 19.89
C ALA A 18 12.45 16.68 19.65
N LEU A 19 12.58 15.45 20.18
CA LEU A 19 11.52 14.45 20.13
C LEU A 19 10.28 14.84 20.95
N ALA A 20 10.47 15.42 22.13
CA ALA A 20 9.37 15.89 22.97
C ALA A 20 8.60 17.02 22.29
N GLU A 21 9.29 18.00 21.71
CA GLU A 21 8.66 19.07 20.93
C GLU A 21 7.96 18.56 19.67
N PHE A 22 8.55 17.56 19.00
CA PHE A 22 7.91 16.89 17.87
C PHE A 22 6.61 16.21 18.31
N ALA A 23 6.63 15.48 19.42
CA ALA A 23 5.47 14.81 19.98
C ALA A 23 4.36 15.78 20.43
N ASP A 24 4.73 16.92 21.04
CA ASP A 24 3.78 17.93 21.50
C ASP A 24 2.99 18.52 20.31
N ARG A 25 3.69 18.76 19.20
CA ARG A 25 3.15 19.26 17.93
C ARG A 25 2.57 18.17 17.02
N ALA A 26 2.59 16.91 17.44
CA ALA A 26 2.20 15.81 16.57
C ALA A 26 0.68 15.82 16.25
N GLY A 27 0.40 15.69 14.95
CA GLY A 27 -0.93 15.76 14.34
C GLY A 27 -0.82 16.28 12.89
N PRO A 28 -1.94 16.43 12.16
CA PRO A 28 -3.27 15.91 12.49
C PRO A 28 -3.30 14.38 12.52
N TRP A 29 -4.30 13.83 13.22
CA TRP A 29 -4.56 12.38 13.31
C TRP A 29 -5.78 12.05 12.45
N PRO A 30 -5.68 11.10 11.49
CA PRO A 30 -6.79 10.76 10.61
C PRO A 30 -8.07 10.43 11.38
N GLY A 31 -9.16 11.13 11.10
CA GLY A 31 -10.46 10.92 11.78
C GLY A 31 -10.54 11.34 13.26
N ILE A 32 -9.52 12.00 13.82
CA ILE A 32 -9.51 12.48 15.21
C ILE A 32 -9.17 13.99 15.21
N PRO A 33 -10.17 14.87 15.03
CA PRO A 33 -9.92 16.31 14.91
C PRO A 33 -9.44 16.95 16.21
N ASN A 34 -9.97 16.48 17.35
CA ASN A 34 -9.63 16.97 18.69
C ASN A 34 -9.19 15.80 19.58
N PRO A 35 -7.92 15.34 19.46
CA PRO A 35 -7.42 14.30 20.35
C PRO A 35 -7.43 14.82 21.80
N PRO A 36 -7.89 14.01 22.77
CA PRO A 36 -7.74 14.31 24.18
C PRO A 36 -6.29 14.69 24.51
N GLN A 37 -6.11 15.73 25.33
CA GLN A 37 -4.78 16.12 25.78
C GLN A 37 -4.39 15.27 26.99
N HIS A 38 -3.44 14.36 26.78
CA HIS A 38 -2.87 13.55 27.85
C HIS A 38 -1.42 13.95 28.11
N ARG A 39 -0.95 13.73 29.34
CA ARG A 39 0.48 13.84 29.62
C ARG A 39 1.16 12.60 29.06
N ILE A 40 2.05 12.78 28.10
CA ILE A 40 2.80 11.69 27.48
C ILE A 40 4.18 11.66 28.10
N ARG A 41 4.61 10.47 28.54
CA ARG A 41 5.98 10.24 29.01
C ARG A 41 6.76 9.58 27.88
N LEU A 42 7.75 10.28 27.35
CA LEU A 42 8.66 9.75 26.34
C LEU A 42 9.97 9.33 27.04
N ILE A 43 10.33 8.07 26.93
CA ILE A 43 11.60 7.53 27.45
C ILE A 43 12.51 7.27 26.25
N VAL A 44 13.57 8.04 26.12
CA VAL A 44 14.58 7.86 25.07
C VAL A 44 15.63 6.91 25.62
N ALA A 45 15.65 5.68 25.10
CA ALA A 45 16.59 4.65 25.51
C ALA A 45 17.87 4.73 24.67
N PRO A 46 19.07 4.70 25.29
CA PRO A 46 20.34 4.89 24.59
C PRO A 46 20.79 3.67 23.79
N SER A 47 20.20 2.49 24.05
CA SER A 47 20.51 1.27 23.33
C SER A 47 19.34 0.30 23.36
N ALA A 48 19.36 -0.67 22.43
CA ALA A 48 18.41 -1.79 22.41
C ALA A 48 18.37 -2.54 23.75
N ALA A 49 19.52 -2.73 24.41
CA ALA A 49 19.56 -3.39 25.72
C ALA A 49 18.80 -2.62 26.82
N HIS A 50 18.90 -1.29 26.84
CA HIS A 50 18.11 -0.49 27.78
C HIS A 50 16.63 -0.55 27.43
N PHE A 51 16.30 -0.48 26.15
CA PHE A 51 14.94 -0.62 25.67
C PHE A 51 14.31 -1.95 26.12
N ASP A 52 14.99 -3.08 25.90
CA ASP A 52 14.50 -4.40 26.29
C ASP A 52 14.26 -4.53 27.80
N SER A 53 15.11 -3.88 28.61
CA SER A 53 14.97 -3.83 30.06
C SER A 53 13.72 -3.07 30.52
N LEU A 54 13.32 -2.03 29.78
CA LEU A 54 12.17 -1.18 30.09
C LEU A 54 10.86 -1.79 29.56
N THR A 55 10.91 -2.55 28.48
CA THR A 55 9.75 -3.17 27.85
C THR A 55 9.48 -4.60 28.33
N ALA A 56 10.33 -5.13 29.22
CA ALA A 56 10.29 -6.51 29.71
C ALA A 56 10.35 -7.54 28.57
N GLY A 57 11.17 -7.28 27.55
CA GLY A 57 11.30 -8.15 26.38
C GLY A 57 10.05 -8.19 25.50
N ARG A 58 9.09 -7.28 25.68
CA ARG A 58 8.07 -7.02 24.66
C ARG A 58 8.77 -6.41 23.47
N LEU A 59 9.17 -7.27 22.56
CA LEU A 59 9.70 -6.88 21.26
C LEU A 59 8.64 -6.00 20.59
N PRO A 60 9.00 -4.78 20.20
CA PRO A 60 8.06 -3.89 19.56
C PRO A 60 7.77 -4.39 18.15
N GLU A 61 6.56 -4.08 17.68
CA GLU A 61 6.17 -4.32 16.28
C GLU A 61 7.04 -3.52 15.29
N TRP A 62 7.75 -2.52 15.83
CA TRP A 62 8.81 -1.75 15.21
C TRP A 62 10.06 -1.84 16.06
N GLY A 63 11.12 -2.50 15.60
CA GLY A 63 12.35 -2.80 16.37
C GLY A 63 13.08 -1.65 17.10
N ALA A 64 12.54 -0.43 17.12
CA ALA A 64 13.09 0.76 17.77
C ALA A 64 12.12 1.50 18.72
N ALA A 65 10.83 1.18 18.87
CA ALA A 65 9.96 1.86 19.85
C ALA A 65 8.73 1.07 20.28
N ALA A 66 8.19 1.34 21.47
CA ALA A 66 6.97 0.74 21.98
C ALA A 66 6.09 1.77 22.72
N ALA A 67 4.80 1.83 22.37
CA ALA A 67 3.77 2.54 23.11
C ALA A 67 3.10 1.65 24.17
N PHE A 68 2.82 2.26 25.31
CA PHE A 68 2.01 1.70 26.39
C PHE A 68 0.80 2.61 26.62
N PRO A 69 -0.33 2.39 25.90
CA PRO A 69 -1.50 3.27 25.97
C PRO A 69 -2.08 3.43 27.37
N ALA A 70 -2.11 2.34 28.15
CA ALA A 70 -2.63 2.36 29.52
C ALA A 70 -1.88 3.32 30.46
N SER A 71 -0.61 3.64 30.17
CA SER A 71 0.23 4.51 30.99
C SER A 71 0.71 5.76 30.24
N ASN A 72 0.18 6.05 29.05
CA ASN A 72 0.60 7.14 28.16
C ASN A 72 2.12 7.25 28.03
N THR A 73 2.81 6.11 27.96
CA THR A 73 4.27 6.04 27.94
C THR A 73 4.74 5.50 26.59
N ILE A 74 5.74 6.14 26.00
CA ILE A 74 6.43 5.67 24.80
C ILE A 74 7.89 5.45 25.19
N VAL A 75 8.44 4.29 24.84
CA VAL A 75 9.88 4.00 24.96
C VAL A 75 10.45 3.94 23.54
N LEU A 76 11.53 4.64 23.26
CA LEU A 76 12.10 4.74 21.92
C LEU A 76 13.62 4.69 21.95
N VAL A 77 14.23 3.91 21.06
CA VAL A 77 15.66 3.91 20.76
C VAL A 77 15.93 4.89 19.63
N LEU A 78 16.93 5.75 19.80
CA LEU A 78 17.35 6.68 18.76
C LEU A 78 17.82 5.93 17.51
N SER A 79 17.22 6.27 16.38
CA SER A 79 17.55 5.72 15.06
C SER A 79 17.47 6.83 14.00
N ARG A 80 17.75 6.56 12.72
CA ARG A 80 17.58 7.58 11.66
C ARG A 80 16.12 8.00 11.47
N ASP A 81 15.19 7.10 11.77
CA ASP A 81 13.76 7.28 11.50
C ASP A 81 12.94 7.53 12.77
N HIS A 82 13.58 7.93 13.87
CA HIS A 82 12.95 8.10 15.18
C HIS A 82 11.70 8.99 15.17
N GLN A 83 11.63 10.00 14.29
CA GLN A 83 10.44 10.87 14.19
C GLN A 83 9.25 10.12 13.59
N ARG A 84 9.48 9.31 12.55
CA ARG A 84 8.45 8.49 11.90
C ARG A 84 7.95 7.42 12.86
N VAL A 85 8.87 6.72 13.51
CA VAL A 85 8.56 5.71 14.54
C VAL A 85 7.80 6.34 15.70
N LEU A 86 8.25 7.50 16.21
CA LEU A 86 7.53 8.21 17.27
C LEU A 86 6.11 8.62 16.84
N ARG A 87 5.94 9.08 15.58
CA ARG A 87 4.62 9.42 15.05
C ARG A 87 3.70 8.21 14.98
N HIS A 88 4.23 7.03 14.67
CA HIS A 88 3.51 5.76 14.71
C HIS A 88 3.02 5.44 16.13
N GLU A 89 3.93 5.45 17.11
CA GLU A 89 3.59 5.19 18.51
C GLU A 89 2.57 6.21 19.08
N LEU A 90 2.70 7.49 18.71
CA LEU A 90 1.74 8.52 19.06
C LEU A 90 0.37 8.29 18.41
N ALA A 91 0.32 7.71 17.20
CA ALA A 91 -0.94 7.39 16.54
C ALA A 91 -1.72 6.29 17.29
N HIS A 92 -1.04 5.29 17.86
CA HIS A 92 -1.69 4.32 18.75
C HIS A 92 -2.29 5.00 19.98
N LEU A 93 -1.55 5.93 20.62
CA LEU A 93 -2.09 6.72 21.73
C LEU A 93 -3.29 7.56 21.28
N ALA A 94 -3.23 8.16 20.09
CA ALA A 94 -4.32 8.95 19.51
C ALA A 94 -5.57 8.08 19.36
N LEU A 95 -5.42 6.92 18.74
CA LEU A 95 -6.50 6.00 18.48
C LEU A 95 -7.11 5.51 19.79
N HIS A 96 -6.28 5.03 20.72
CA HIS A 96 -6.76 4.47 21.97
C HIS A 96 -7.29 5.51 22.97
N SER A 97 -7.04 6.79 22.75
CA SER A 97 -7.72 7.87 23.48
C SER A 97 -9.21 8.00 23.12
N VAL A 98 -9.61 7.51 21.94
CA VAL A 98 -11.01 7.56 21.46
C VAL A 98 -11.67 6.20 21.35
N VAL A 99 -10.93 5.12 21.07
CA VAL A 99 -11.49 3.77 20.95
C VAL A 99 -10.83 2.79 21.91
N ARG A 100 -11.62 1.97 22.58
CA ARG A 100 -11.09 1.06 23.60
C ARG A 100 -10.37 -0.14 22.99
N ARG A 101 -10.96 -0.77 21.97
CA ARG A 101 -10.42 -1.96 21.30
C ARG A 101 -10.81 -1.93 19.83
N VAL A 102 -9.89 -2.39 19.00
CA VAL A 102 -10.06 -2.56 17.55
C VAL A 102 -9.31 -3.83 17.10
N PRO A 103 -9.63 -4.40 15.92
CA PRO A 103 -8.79 -5.41 15.29
C PRO A 103 -7.36 -4.91 15.12
N ARG A 104 -6.38 -5.83 15.15
CA ARG A 104 -4.95 -5.47 15.12
C ARG A 104 -4.54 -4.87 13.77
N TRP A 105 -5.08 -5.37 12.67
CA TRP A 105 -4.87 -4.82 11.33
C TRP A 105 -5.34 -3.36 11.26
N PHE A 106 -6.41 -3.00 11.98
CA PHE A 106 -6.88 -1.62 11.98
C PHE A 106 -5.99 -0.72 12.83
N ASP A 107 -5.62 -1.18 14.03
CA ASP A 107 -4.69 -0.50 14.93
C ASP A 107 -3.36 -0.14 14.24
N GLU A 108 -2.71 -1.15 13.67
CA GLU A 108 -1.42 -1.03 12.99
C GLU A 108 -1.54 -0.27 11.66
N GLY A 109 -2.58 -0.54 10.87
CA GLY A 109 -2.84 0.18 9.63
C GLY A 109 -3.13 1.66 9.86
N TYR A 110 -3.79 2.00 10.97
CA TYR A 110 -4.07 3.37 11.37
C TYR A 110 -2.79 4.10 11.74
N ALA A 111 -1.96 3.48 12.57
CA ALA A 111 -0.70 4.06 13.00
C ALA A 111 0.25 4.26 11.81
N ALA A 112 0.35 3.27 10.91
CA ALA A 112 1.14 3.37 9.69
C ALA A 112 0.65 4.49 8.75
N ARG A 113 -0.66 4.61 8.58
CA ARG A 113 -1.29 5.68 7.80
C ARG A 113 -1.03 7.06 8.39
N ALA A 114 -1.09 7.19 9.71
CA ALA A 114 -0.87 8.44 10.42
C ALA A 114 0.61 8.86 10.41
N ALA A 115 1.53 7.90 10.44
CA ALA A 115 2.98 8.10 10.37
C ALA A 115 3.50 8.38 8.94
N GLY A 116 2.70 8.10 7.90
CA GLY A 116 3.07 8.34 6.51
C GLY A 116 4.08 7.34 5.97
N GLU A 117 3.94 6.07 6.32
CA GLU A 117 4.89 5.00 5.99
C GLU A 117 4.67 4.43 4.58
N TRP A 118 4.84 5.29 3.58
CA TRP A 118 4.58 4.94 2.19
C TRP A 118 5.55 3.88 1.64
N ASP A 119 6.78 3.80 2.15
CA ASP A 119 7.79 2.81 1.72
C ASP A 119 7.26 1.36 1.84
N ARG A 120 6.37 1.11 2.80
CA ARG A 120 5.71 -0.20 2.96
C ARG A 120 4.79 -0.54 1.79
N MET A 121 4.21 0.47 1.14
CA MET A 121 3.39 0.27 -0.05
C MET A 121 4.25 -0.18 -1.23
N ASP A 122 5.52 0.22 -1.26
CA ASP A 122 6.45 -0.23 -2.29
C ASP A 122 6.83 -1.70 -2.10
N VAL A 123 6.97 -2.17 -0.85
CA VAL A 123 7.12 -3.60 -0.55
C VAL A 123 5.95 -4.41 -1.10
N LEU A 124 4.71 -3.91 -0.97
CA LEU A 124 3.55 -4.56 -1.60
C LEU A 124 3.64 -4.56 -3.12
N ARG A 125 4.08 -3.46 -3.74
CA ARG A 125 4.24 -3.39 -5.21
C ARG A 125 5.23 -4.44 -5.71
N VAL A 126 6.38 -4.56 -5.02
CA VAL A 126 7.44 -5.51 -5.38
C VAL A 126 6.97 -6.95 -5.20
N ASN A 127 6.29 -7.26 -4.09
CA ASN A 127 5.90 -8.62 -3.75
C ASN A 127 4.49 -9.03 -4.23
N TRP A 128 3.78 -8.16 -4.94
CA TRP A 128 2.39 -8.39 -5.33
C TRP A 128 2.18 -9.69 -6.12
N ALA A 129 3.15 -10.08 -6.97
CA ALA A 129 3.09 -11.32 -7.74
C ALA A 129 3.06 -12.58 -6.86
N LEU A 130 3.79 -12.55 -5.74
CA LEU A 130 3.82 -13.64 -4.77
C LEU A 130 2.54 -13.65 -3.93
N LEU A 131 2.03 -12.47 -3.58
CA LEU A 131 0.79 -12.31 -2.81
C LEU A 131 -0.48 -12.64 -3.61
N ARG A 132 -0.42 -12.65 -4.94
CA ARG A 132 -1.58 -12.90 -5.81
C ARG A 132 -2.06 -14.36 -5.67
N GLY A 133 -3.13 -14.55 -4.90
CA GLY A 133 -3.69 -15.88 -4.57
C GLY A 133 -3.53 -16.26 -3.10
N LEU A 134 -2.67 -15.54 -2.37
CA LEU A 134 -2.43 -15.65 -0.93
C LEU A 134 -2.98 -14.45 -0.16
N LEU A 135 -3.90 -13.66 -0.75
CA LEU A 135 -4.47 -12.50 -0.06
C LEU A 135 -5.20 -12.97 1.20
N PRO A 136 -4.68 -12.63 2.41
CA PRO A 136 -5.26 -13.14 3.65
C PRO A 136 -6.65 -12.54 3.87
N SER A 137 -7.47 -13.20 4.66
CA SER A 137 -8.65 -12.58 5.25
C SER A 137 -8.20 -11.52 6.27
N LEU A 138 -9.10 -10.63 6.68
CA LEU A 138 -8.78 -9.67 7.74
C LEU A 138 -8.46 -10.39 9.05
N GLU A 139 -9.07 -11.55 9.30
CA GLU A 139 -8.77 -12.39 10.45
C GLU A 139 -7.37 -13.03 10.37
N GLU A 140 -7.00 -13.56 9.21
CA GLU A 140 -5.65 -14.09 8.96
C GLU A 140 -4.60 -13.00 9.08
N LEU A 141 -4.87 -11.81 8.53
CA LEU A 141 -4.02 -10.65 8.67
C LEU A 141 -3.83 -10.24 10.14
N ASP A 142 -4.91 -10.21 10.91
CA ASP A 142 -4.90 -9.98 12.35
C ASP A 142 -4.02 -10.99 13.10
N ARG A 143 -4.05 -12.25 12.67
CA ARG A 143 -3.27 -13.34 13.24
C ARG A 143 -1.78 -13.21 12.90
N HIS A 144 -1.45 -12.92 11.64
CA HIS A 144 -0.07 -12.77 11.18
C HIS A 144 0.63 -11.62 11.88
N ILE A 145 -0.05 -10.48 12.04
CA ILE A 145 0.49 -9.34 12.78
C ILE A 145 0.77 -9.72 14.24
N ARG A 146 -0.19 -10.39 14.91
CA ARG A 146 -0.01 -10.85 16.30
C ARG A 146 1.15 -11.84 16.48
N GLN A 147 1.46 -12.63 15.47
CA GLN A 147 2.49 -13.67 15.54
C GLN A 147 3.91 -13.14 15.26
N GLY A 148 4.05 -11.94 14.68
CA GLY A 148 5.34 -11.26 14.54
C GLY A 148 6.38 -11.99 13.66
N ALA A 149 5.96 -12.77 12.65
CA ALA A 149 6.89 -13.51 11.80
C ALA A 149 7.71 -12.56 10.89
N ALA A 150 9.02 -12.46 11.15
CA ALA A 150 9.92 -11.38 10.69
C ALA A 150 10.04 -11.18 9.16
N VAL A 151 9.79 -12.19 8.32
CA VAL A 151 9.97 -12.08 6.85
C VAL A 151 8.70 -11.60 6.14
N GLU A 152 7.53 -11.78 6.76
CA GLU A 152 6.21 -11.42 6.18
C GLU A 152 5.52 -10.25 6.91
N ALA A 153 6.18 -9.75 7.97
CA ALA A 153 5.68 -8.68 8.82
C ALA A 153 5.43 -7.38 8.04
N GLU A 154 6.40 -6.91 7.24
CA GLU A 154 6.27 -5.66 6.48
C GLU A 154 5.10 -5.70 5.48
N ALA A 155 4.91 -6.81 4.79
CA ALA A 155 3.79 -7.00 3.87
C ALA A 155 2.44 -7.00 4.62
N SER A 156 2.39 -7.59 5.82
CA SER A 156 1.19 -7.59 6.66
C SER A 156 0.82 -6.19 7.14
N TYR A 157 1.79 -5.40 7.62
CA TYR A 157 1.55 -4.00 7.98
C TYR A 157 1.13 -3.15 6.78
N ALA A 158 1.72 -3.41 5.62
CA ALA A 158 1.34 -2.74 4.41
C ALA A 158 -0.10 -3.09 4.00
N LEU A 159 -0.49 -4.37 4.03
CA LEU A 159 -1.86 -4.81 3.77
C LEU A 159 -2.84 -4.15 4.74
N ALA A 160 -2.52 -4.11 6.04
CA ALA A 160 -3.29 -3.41 7.06
C ALA A 160 -3.49 -1.92 6.71
N THR A 161 -2.43 -1.24 6.32
CA THR A 161 -2.48 0.17 5.90
C THR A 161 -3.41 0.37 4.69
N THR A 162 -3.39 -0.54 3.71
CA THR A 162 -4.29 -0.45 2.55
C THR A 162 -5.77 -0.63 2.91
N ALA A 163 -6.07 -1.44 3.93
CA ALA A 163 -7.44 -1.60 4.42
C ALA A 163 -7.93 -0.31 5.09
N VAL A 164 -7.09 0.32 5.92
CA VAL A 164 -7.42 1.62 6.55
C VAL A 164 -7.57 2.72 5.51
N LEU A 165 -6.72 2.77 4.48
CA LEU A 165 -6.87 3.69 3.35
C LEU A 165 -8.16 3.48 2.55
N LEU A 166 -8.69 2.26 2.51
CA LEU A 166 -10.01 2.02 1.92
C LEU A 166 -11.13 2.52 2.83
N LEU A 167 -11.06 2.29 4.14
CA LEU A 167 -12.03 2.84 5.09
C LEU A 167 -12.05 4.36 5.08
N GLU A 168 -10.87 5.00 5.02
CA GLU A 168 -10.75 6.45 4.90
C GLU A 168 -11.45 6.95 3.63
N ARG A 169 -11.27 6.27 2.49
CA ARG A 169 -11.99 6.59 1.25
C ARG A 169 -13.50 6.37 1.35
N LEU A 170 -13.96 5.33 2.07
CA LEU A 170 -15.39 5.06 2.27
C LEU A 170 -16.09 6.13 3.10
N GLY A 171 -15.36 6.82 3.98
CA GLY A 171 -15.88 7.94 4.76
C GLY A 171 -15.93 9.28 4.02
N GLY A 172 -15.44 9.34 2.78
CA GLY A 172 -15.42 10.56 1.96
C GLY A 172 -14.68 11.70 2.65
N ASP A 173 -15.26 12.91 2.64
CA ASP A 173 -14.66 14.12 3.20
C ASP A 173 -14.38 14.04 4.71
N ARG A 174 -15.12 13.19 5.43
CA ARG A 174 -14.93 12.97 6.88
C ARG A 174 -13.93 11.86 7.20
N GLY A 175 -13.44 11.14 6.18
CA GLY A 175 -12.46 10.08 6.35
C GLY A 175 -12.88 9.05 7.41
N LEU A 176 -11.98 8.76 8.36
CA LEU A 176 -12.23 7.79 9.43
C LEU A 176 -13.11 8.31 10.57
N GLU A 177 -13.43 9.61 10.61
CA GLU A 177 -14.12 10.21 11.75
C GLU A 177 -15.46 9.52 12.09
N PRO A 178 -16.37 9.25 11.13
CA PRO A 178 -17.66 8.64 11.44
C PRO A 178 -17.51 7.22 12.02
N LEU A 179 -16.55 6.45 11.52
CA LEU A 179 -16.28 5.09 12.01
C LEU A 179 -15.74 5.12 13.44
N LEU A 180 -14.78 6.01 13.71
CA LEU A 180 -14.20 6.18 15.05
C LEU A 180 -15.23 6.70 16.05
N GLN A 181 -16.17 7.56 15.62
CA GLN A 181 -17.29 7.99 16.46
C GLN A 181 -18.17 6.81 16.88
N THR A 182 -18.50 5.90 15.95
CA THR A 182 -19.28 4.69 16.26
C THR A 182 -18.50 3.74 17.19
N LEU A 183 -17.20 3.53 16.95
CA LEU A 183 -16.34 2.68 17.76
C LEU A 183 -16.10 3.20 19.20
N ARG A 184 -16.45 4.45 19.50
CA ARG A 184 -16.49 4.94 20.90
C ARG A 184 -17.54 4.21 21.73
N GLY A 185 -18.66 3.83 21.10
CA GLY A 185 -19.82 3.20 21.75
C GLY A 185 -19.79 1.67 21.73
N THR A 186 -18.96 1.05 20.90
CA THR A 186 -18.89 -0.41 20.77
C THR A 186 -17.47 -0.88 20.46
N SER A 187 -17.10 -2.06 20.98
CA SER A 187 -15.86 -2.76 20.58
C SER A 187 -16.09 -3.77 19.45
N ASP A 188 -17.32 -3.91 18.97
CA ASP A 188 -17.65 -4.76 17.83
C ASP A 188 -17.44 -3.96 16.53
N PHE A 189 -16.41 -4.34 15.79
CA PHE A 189 -16.03 -3.68 14.54
C PHE A 189 -17.02 -3.94 13.41
N ASP A 190 -17.66 -5.13 13.36
CA ASP A 190 -18.70 -5.43 12.36
C ASP A 190 -19.93 -4.55 12.61
N LEU A 191 -20.35 -4.44 13.88
CA LEU A 191 -21.45 -3.54 14.25
C LEU A 191 -21.14 -2.09 13.89
N ALA A 192 -19.90 -1.64 14.12
CA ALA A 192 -19.49 -0.28 13.79
C ALA A 192 -19.50 0.00 12.29
N LEU A 193 -19.04 -0.96 11.46
CA LEU A 193 -19.11 -0.86 10.01
C LEU A 193 -20.56 -0.83 9.50
N ARG A 194 -21.44 -1.67 10.06
CA ARG A 194 -22.86 -1.68 9.70
C ARG A 194 -23.53 -0.35 10.00
N ALA A 195 -23.31 0.18 11.20
CA ALA A 195 -23.89 1.46 11.60
C ALA A 195 -23.35 2.65 10.79
N THR A 196 -22.06 2.63 10.44
CA THR A 196 -21.39 3.77 9.77
C THR A 196 -21.53 3.74 8.25
N HIS A 197 -21.31 2.57 7.65
CA HIS A 197 -21.16 2.41 6.20
C HIS A 197 -22.22 1.47 5.58
N GLN A 198 -23.15 0.93 6.38
CA GLN A 198 -24.19 0.00 5.92
C GLN A 198 -23.64 -1.26 5.24
N ILE A 199 -22.43 -1.67 5.64
CA ILE A 199 -21.76 -2.88 5.16
C ILE A 199 -21.29 -3.73 6.35
N THR A 200 -21.26 -5.04 6.15
CA THR A 200 -20.63 -5.98 7.08
C THR A 200 -19.11 -5.99 6.91
N LEU A 201 -18.40 -6.50 7.91
CA LEU A 201 -16.96 -6.74 7.88
C LEU A 201 -16.56 -7.68 6.73
N GLY A 202 -17.37 -8.71 6.46
CA GLY A 202 -17.14 -9.62 5.33
C GLY A 202 -17.31 -8.93 3.96
N GLN A 203 -18.30 -8.05 3.82
CA GLN A 203 -18.44 -7.24 2.60
C GLN A 203 -17.29 -6.26 2.44
N PHE A 204 -16.85 -5.62 3.52
CA PHE A 204 -15.67 -4.76 3.53
C PHE A 204 -14.41 -5.53 3.12
N GLU A 205 -14.19 -6.73 3.64
CA GLU A 205 -13.05 -7.59 3.26
C GLU A 205 -13.04 -7.88 1.75
N GLU A 206 -14.19 -8.26 1.18
CA GLU A 206 -14.29 -8.53 -0.26
C GLU A 206 -14.08 -7.27 -1.10
N MET A 207 -14.58 -6.11 -0.64
CA MET A 207 -14.29 -4.82 -1.27
C MET A 207 -12.80 -4.49 -1.23
N TRP A 208 -12.15 -4.71 -0.09
CA TRP A 208 -10.72 -4.48 0.10
C TRP A 208 -9.87 -5.37 -0.80
N ARG A 209 -10.12 -6.68 -0.82
CA ARG A 209 -9.43 -7.63 -1.71
C ARG A 209 -9.62 -7.25 -3.18
N ARG A 210 -10.81 -6.76 -3.56
CA ARG A 210 -11.07 -6.27 -4.92
C ARG A 210 -10.31 -4.99 -5.24
N ASP A 211 -10.24 -4.04 -4.31
CA ASP A 211 -9.47 -2.79 -4.47
C ASP A 211 -7.98 -3.08 -4.64
N LEU A 212 -7.42 -4.01 -3.86
CA LEU A 212 -6.05 -4.49 -4.02
C LEU A 212 -5.82 -5.09 -5.41
N ARG A 213 -6.69 -6.01 -5.85
CA ARG A 213 -6.59 -6.60 -7.21
C ARG A 213 -6.64 -5.55 -8.31
N LYS A 214 -7.45 -4.49 -8.18
CA LYS A 214 -7.50 -3.40 -9.16
C LYS A 214 -6.24 -2.55 -9.13
N ARG A 215 -5.76 -2.18 -7.95
CA ARG A 215 -4.59 -1.30 -7.76
C ARG A 215 -3.27 -1.94 -8.16
N TYR A 216 -3.11 -3.24 -7.92
CA TYR A 216 -1.85 -3.93 -8.12
C TYR A 216 -1.91 -5.01 -9.21
N GLY A 217 -3.10 -5.43 -9.67
CA GLY A 217 -3.26 -6.48 -10.67
C GLY A 217 -2.64 -6.17 -12.03
N TRP A 218 -2.51 -4.89 -12.39
CA TRP A 218 -1.84 -4.47 -13.63
C TRP A 218 -0.33 -4.76 -13.62
N LEU A 219 0.32 -4.76 -12.45
CA LEU A 219 1.74 -5.10 -12.32
C LEU A 219 2.03 -6.51 -12.87
N LEU A 220 1.05 -7.40 -12.75
CA LEU A 220 1.16 -8.79 -13.19
C LEU A 220 0.95 -8.97 -14.69
N ILE A 221 0.30 -8.01 -15.33
CA ILE A 221 0.17 -7.98 -16.79
C ILE A 221 1.55 -7.69 -17.40
N PHE A 222 2.30 -6.74 -16.81
CA PHE A 222 3.65 -6.40 -17.27
C PHE A 222 4.71 -7.43 -16.88
N SER A 223 4.55 -8.15 -15.77
CA SER A 223 5.45 -9.23 -15.40
C SER A 223 5.20 -10.54 -16.17
N SER A 224 4.13 -10.60 -16.99
CA SER A 224 3.79 -11.80 -17.75
C SER A 224 4.61 -11.89 -19.03
N VAL A 225 5.51 -12.87 -19.08
CA VAL A 225 6.26 -13.28 -20.29
C VAL A 225 5.31 -13.56 -21.47
N THR A 226 4.11 -14.08 -21.21
CA THR A 226 3.08 -14.34 -22.23
C THR A 226 2.55 -13.07 -22.88
N VAL A 227 2.30 -12.01 -22.10
CA VAL A 227 1.84 -10.72 -22.63
C VAL A 227 2.95 -10.07 -23.45
N PHE A 228 4.19 -10.16 -22.99
CA PHE A 228 5.35 -9.72 -23.74
C PHE A 228 5.47 -10.42 -25.11
N TRP A 229 5.34 -11.76 -25.15
CA TRP A 229 5.36 -12.52 -26.41
C TRP A 229 4.14 -12.25 -27.29
N ALA A 230 2.95 -12.07 -26.71
CA ALA A 230 1.75 -11.71 -27.46
C ALA A 230 1.90 -10.34 -28.13
N PHE A 231 2.52 -9.36 -27.44
CA PHE A 231 2.83 -8.06 -27.99
C PHE A 231 3.85 -8.16 -29.14
N ILE A 232 4.93 -8.93 -28.97
CA ILE A 232 5.90 -9.19 -30.05
C ILE A 232 5.22 -9.87 -31.23
N GLY A 233 4.36 -10.87 -31.00
CA GLY A 233 3.61 -11.55 -32.04
C GLY A 233 2.70 -10.61 -32.82
N LEU A 234 2.00 -9.70 -32.12
CA LEU A 234 1.17 -8.67 -32.74
C LEU A 234 1.99 -7.70 -33.60
N LEU A 235 3.15 -7.26 -33.08
CA LEU A 235 4.06 -6.38 -33.79
C LEU A 235 4.59 -7.02 -35.07
N LEU A 236 5.01 -8.29 -35.00
CA LEU A 236 5.47 -9.05 -36.15
C LEU A 236 4.35 -9.27 -37.18
N ALA A 237 3.13 -9.58 -36.74
CA ALA A 237 1.97 -9.73 -37.61
C ALA A 237 1.62 -8.40 -38.32
N ALA A 238 1.68 -7.28 -37.62
CA ALA A 238 1.47 -5.95 -38.18
C ALA A 238 2.55 -5.58 -39.20
N LEU A 239 3.83 -5.82 -38.87
CA LEU A 239 4.95 -5.61 -39.80
C LEU A 239 4.84 -6.50 -41.03
N TRP A 240 4.43 -7.76 -40.87
CA TRP A 240 4.20 -8.68 -41.97
C TRP A 240 3.04 -8.24 -42.86
N ALA A 241 1.92 -7.81 -42.27
CA ALA A 241 0.77 -7.30 -43.00
C ALA A 241 1.13 -6.01 -43.77
N TRP A 242 1.88 -5.10 -43.15
CA TRP A 242 2.37 -3.87 -43.78
C TRP A 242 3.32 -4.18 -44.95
N ARG A 243 4.28 -5.09 -44.75
CA ARG A 243 5.19 -5.55 -45.80
C ARG A 243 4.43 -6.21 -46.95
N ARG A 244 3.45 -7.07 -46.64
CA ARG A 244 2.63 -7.76 -47.63
C ARG A 244 1.75 -6.79 -48.43
N GLN A 245 1.20 -5.76 -47.81
CA GLN A 245 0.48 -4.71 -48.53
C GLN A 245 1.40 -3.94 -49.48
N ARG A 246 2.60 -3.57 -49.01
CA ARG A 246 3.60 -2.84 -49.80
C ARG A 246 4.12 -3.67 -50.98
N ASP A 247 4.34 -4.96 -50.78
CA ASP A 247 4.79 -5.90 -51.82
C ASP A 247 3.66 -6.28 -52.80
N ARG A 248 2.39 -6.13 -52.42
CA ARG A 248 1.24 -6.26 -53.33
C ARG A 248 1.13 -5.04 -54.25
N LEU A 249 1.26 -3.83 -53.69
CA LEU A 249 1.25 -2.58 -54.46
C LEU A 249 2.40 -2.53 -55.49
N ARG A 250 3.59 -3.03 -55.13
CA ARG A 250 4.73 -3.14 -56.06
C ARG A 250 4.54 -4.16 -57.18
N ARG A 251 3.82 -5.26 -56.92
CA ARG A 251 3.53 -6.29 -57.95
C ARG A 251 2.50 -5.80 -58.97
N GLN A 252 1.46 -5.09 -58.52
CA GLN A 252 0.50 -4.44 -59.43
C GLN A 252 1.19 -3.45 -60.38
N ALA A 253 2.19 -2.71 -59.91
CA ALA A 253 2.98 -1.80 -60.75
C ALA A 253 3.92 -2.51 -61.75
N LEU A 254 4.25 -3.79 -61.54
CA LEU A 254 5.06 -4.57 -62.48
C LEU A 254 4.20 -5.29 -63.53
N ASP A 255 2.98 -5.72 -63.17
CA ASP A 255 2.02 -6.33 -64.10
C ASP A 255 1.47 -5.31 -65.13
N GLU A 256 1.35 -4.02 -64.76
CA GLU A 256 1.02 -2.94 -65.71
C GLU A 256 2.17 -2.62 -66.69
N GLY A 257 3.42 -2.96 -66.33
CA GLY A 257 4.63 -2.68 -67.12
C GLY A 257 5.07 -3.81 -68.05
N TRP A 258 4.52 -5.01 -67.92
CA TRP A 258 4.84 -6.17 -68.78
C TRP A 258 3.63 -6.58 -69.63
N ASN A 259 3.11 -5.66 -70.42
CA ASN A 259 2.25 -6.01 -71.55
C ASN A 259 3.16 -6.13 -72.78
N VAL A 260 3.64 -7.34 -73.08
CA VAL A 260 4.36 -7.62 -74.32
C VAL A 260 3.36 -7.42 -75.47
N PRO A 261 3.55 -6.44 -76.38
CA PRO A 261 2.62 -6.24 -77.49
C PRO A 261 2.60 -7.49 -78.37
N GLU A 262 1.40 -8.04 -78.60
CA GLU A 262 1.18 -9.26 -79.38
C GLU A 262 1.16 -8.99 -80.90
N ASP A 263 1.83 -7.94 -81.38
CA ASP A 263 1.72 -7.42 -82.75
C ASP A 263 3.06 -7.17 -83.45
N LEU A 264 3.99 -8.14 -83.42
CA LEU A 264 5.20 -8.09 -84.28
C LEU A 264 5.50 -9.39 -85.03
N TRP A 265 4.47 -10.14 -85.46
CA TRP A 265 4.65 -11.12 -86.53
C TRP A 265 3.42 -11.25 -87.43
N LYS A 266 3.48 -10.62 -88.62
CA LYS A 266 2.63 -10.94 -89.78
C LYS A 266 3.57 -11.38 -90.92
N PRO A 267 3.42 -12.59 -91.48
CA PRO A 267 4.07 -12.94 -92.74
C PRO A 267 3.21 -12.44 -93.90
N ASP A 268 3.81 -11.64 -94.76
CA ASP A 268 3.18 -11.04 -95.93
C ASP A 268 3.08 -12.07 -97.07
N GLY A 269 1.91 -12.21 -97.70
CA GLY A 269 1.79 -12.90 -98.99
C GLY A 269 0.48 -13.66 -99.24
N SER A 270 -0.59 -12.95 -99.57
CA SER A 270 -1.72 -13.40 -100.40
C SER A 270 -1.35 -13.27 -101.90
N PRO A 271 -1.99 -13.91 -102.93
CA PRO A 271 -3.46 -13.98 -103.04
C PRO A 271 -4.10 -15.16 -103.82
N ASN A 272 -5.44 -15.14 -103.74
CA ASN A 272 -6.58 -15.78 -104.42
C ASN A 272 -6.43 -16.57 -105.74
N SER A 273 -7.44 -17.46 -105.88
CA SER A 273 -7.93 -18.29 -107.01
C SER A 273 -7.21 -19.60 -107.29
#